data_AF-A0A2V2DFU8-F1
#
_entry.id   AF-A0A2V2DFU8-F1
#
_cell.length_a   1.000
_cell.length_b   1.000
_cell.length_c   1.000
_cell.angle_alpha   90.00
_cell.angle_beta   90.00
_cell.angle_gamma   90.00
#
_symmetry.space_group_name_H-M   'P 1'
#
loop_
_entity.id
_entity.type
_entity.pdbx_description
1 polymer ?
#
loop_
_entity_poly.entity_id
_entity_poly.type
_entity_poly.pdbx_seq_one_letter_code
_entity_poly.pdbx_strand_id
1 'polypeptide(L)'
;MPADLGLRRLVGAFFRICRRSNEQRGGKMKLFVMVLNKTEVLDDLMARFASDDICGCTILESTGMAQELWGSGHEEEEISFLRGLRSFIDGKSRQGNKTIFTVLRDDQMDTVIKAVEDVVGDLLGEDNIGIMFSVPIDYVCGKGLLK
;
A
#
# COMPACT_ATOMS: atom_id res chain seq x y z
N MET A 1 -30.38 -8.59 8.25
CA MET A 1 -29.67 -7.49 7.58
C MET A 1 -28.99 -8.02 6.32
N PRO A 2 -29.27 -7.49 5.11
CA PRO A 2 -28.88 -8.09 3.83
C PRO A 2 -27.67 -7.41 3.13
N ALA A 3 -26.68 -6.89 3.88
CA ALA A 3 -25.53 -6.19 3.30
C ALA A 3 -24.38 -7.10 2.79
N ASP A 4 -24.35 -8.39 3.18
CA ASP A 4 -23.22 -9.31 2.90
C ASP A 4 -23.26 -9.94 1.49
N LEU A 5 -24.43 -9.98 0.84
CA LEU A 5 -24.60 -10.72 -0.43
C LEU A 5 -24.04 -9.97 -1.65
N GLY A 6 -24.01 -8.64 -1.61
CA GLY A 6 -23.50 -7.79 -2.69
C GLY A 6 -21.97 -7.84 -2.81
N LEU A 7 -21.27 -7.76 -1.67
CA LEU A 7 -19.81 -7.78 -1.62
C LEU A 7 -19.27 -9.16 -2.05
N ARG A 8 -19.88 -10.25 -1.59
CA ARG A 8 -19.51 -11.61 -2.02
C ARG A 8 -19.72 -11.87 -3.51
N ARG A 9 -20.77 -11.27 -4.10
CA ARG A 9 -21.04 -11.36 -5.54
C ARG A 9 -20.07 -10.51 -6.36
N LEU A 10 -19.73 -9.31 -5.89
CA LEU A 10 -18.73 -8.45 -6.52
C LEU A 10 -17.36 -9.13 -6.50
N VAL A 11 -16.92 -9.62 -5.33
CA VAL A 11 -15.69 -10.38 -5.16
C VAL A 11 -15.71 -11.64 -6.02
N GLY A 12 -16.81 -12.40 -6.04
CA GLY A 12 -16.94 -13.62 -6.84
C GLY A 12 -17.06 -13.42 -8.36
N ALA A 13 -17.59 -12.28 -8.82
CA ALA A 13 -17.62 -11.89 -10.24
C ALA A 13 -16.25 -11.38 -10.69
N PHE A 14 -15.58 -10.60 -9.83
CA PHE A 14 -14.20 -10.14 -9.99
C PHE A 14 -13.25 -11.32 -10.18
N PHE A 15 -13.29 -12.31 -9.28
CA PHE A 15 -12.50 -13.56 -9.40
C PHE A 15 -12.76 -14.32 -10.71
N ARG A 16 -13.97 -14.20 -11.31
CA ARG A 16 -14.35 -14.91 -12.53
C ARG A 16 -13.86 -14.22 -13.81
N ILE A 17 -13.80 -12.89 -13.80
CA ILE A 17 -13.26 -12.07 -14.90
C ILE A 17 -11.74 -12.24 -14.99
N CYS A 18 -11.04 -12.24 -13.85
CA CYS A 18 -9.58 -12.44 -13.80
C CYS A 18 -9.14 -13.82 -14.36
N ARG A 19 -9.93 -14.88 -14.14
CA ARG A 19 -9.61 -16.26 -14.54
C ARG A 19 -9.39 -16.45 -16.05
N ARG A 20 -9.96 -15.59 -16.91
CA ARG A 20 -9.99 -15.81 -18.37
C ARG A 20 -8.80 -15.21 -19.12
N SER A 21 -7.96 -14.41 -18.44
CA SER A 21 -6.86 -13.67 -19.06
C SER A 21 -5.47 -14.30 -18.84
N ASN A 22 -5.29 -15.11 -17.78
CA ASN A 22 -3.93 -15.49 -17.34
C ASN A 22 -3.33 -16.76 -17.97
N GLU A 23 -4.09 -17.48 -18.79
CA GLU A 23 -3.62 -18.77 -19.33
C GLU A 23 -2.68 -18.59 -20.54
N GLN A 24 -2.24 -17.36 -20.85
CA GLN A 24 -1.59 -17.02 -22.13
C GLN A 24 -0.33 -16.13 -22.08
N ARG A 25 0.17 -15.58 -20.95
CA ARG A 25 1.32 -14.63 -21.02
C ARG A 25 2.34 -14.72 -19.88
N GLY A 26 3.59 -15.04 -20.23
CA GLY A 26 4.77 -14.94 -19.36
C GLY A 26 5.24 -13.48 -19.16
N GLY A 27 4.49 -12.69 -18.40
CA GLY A 27 4.89 -11.33 -18.01
C GLY A 27 5.79 -11.30 -16.77
N LYS A 28 6.72 -10.34 -16.70
CA LYS A 28 7.53 -10.09 -15.49
C LYS A 28 6.65 -9.54 -14.38
N MET A 29 6.82 -10.08 -13.18
CA MET A 29 6.06 -9.69 -11.98
C MET A 29 6.93 -8.86 -11.04
N LYS A 30 6.30 -7.98 -10.27
CA LYS A 30 6.93 -7.16 -9.24
C LYS A 30 6.07 -7.17 -7.98
N LEU A 31 6.74 -7.20 -6.83
CA LEU A 31 6.12 -6.89 -5.55
C LEU A 31 6.19 -5.37 -5.38
N PHE A 32 5.04 -4.72 -5.35
CA PHE A 32 4.92 -3.33 -4.96
C PHE A 32 4.69 -3.25 -3.45
N VAL A 33 5.44 -2.36 -2.81
CA VAL A 33 5.36 -2.09 -1.38
C VAL A 33 5.15 -0.59 -1.20
N MET A 34 4.16 -0.23 -0.41
CA MET A 34 3.92 1.15 -0.01
C MET A 34 3.83 1.23 1.51
N VAL A 35 4.58 2.15 2.11
CA VAL A 35 4.47 2.50 3.53
C VAL A 35 3.70 3.80 3.62
N LEU A 36 2.48 3.74 4.13
CA LEU A 36 1.57 4.86 4.27
C LEU A 36 1.60 5.39 5.71
N ASN A 37 1.95 6.67 5.86
CA ASN A 37 1.98 7.35 7.16
C ASN A 37 0.63 8.01 7.51
N LYS A 38 -0.15 8.40 6.50
CA LYS A 38 -1.49 9.00 6.63
C LYS A 38 -2.54 7.92 6.43
N THR A 39 -2.91 7.21 7.49
CA THR A 39 -3.81 6.04 7.39
C THR A 39 -5.25 6.41 7.04
N GLU A 40 -5.62 7.68 7.15
CA GLU A 40 -6.94 8.22 6.80
C GLU A 40 -7.31 8.07 5.32
N VAL A 41 -6.33 8.04 4.41
CA VAL A 41 -6.57 7.87 2.97
C VAL A 41 -6.57 6.40 2.53
N LEU A 42 -6.42 5.46 3.47
CA LEU A 42 -6.29 4.04 3.16
C LEU A 42 -7.53 3.50 2.44
N ASP A 43 -8.74 3.82 2.93
CA ASP A 43 -9.99 3.32 2.35
C ASP A 43 -10.19 3.80 0.91
N ASP A 44 -9.91 5.07 0.64
CA ASP A 44 -9.97 5.65 -0.70
C ASP A 44 -8.93 5.02 -1.64
N LEU A 45 -7.73 4.75 -1.13
CA LEU A 45 -6.67 4.10 -1.89
C LEU A 45 -7.07 2.66 -2.25
N MET A 46 -7.68 1.93 -1.33
CA MET A 46 -8.17 0.56 -1.58
C MET A 46 -9.32 0.55 -2.58
N ALA A 47 -10.25 1.51 -2.49
CA ALA A 47 -11.33 1.68 -3.45
C ALA A 47 -10.79 2.01 -4.85
N ARG A 48 -9.75 2.85 -4.94
CA ARG A 48 -9.10 3.18 -6.21
C ARG A 48 -8.39 1.97 -6.81
N PHE A 49 -7.63 1.22 -6.00
CA PHE A 49 -6.98 -0.01 -6.46
C PHE A 49 -7.99 -1.02 -7.00
N ALA A 50 -9.13 -1.19 -6.33
CA ALA A 50 -10.20 -2.05 -6.82
C ALA A 50 -10.80 -1.56 -8.14
N SER A 51 -10.91 -0.24 -8.33
CA SER A 51 -11.46 0.39 -9.55
C SER A 51 -10.52 0.26 -10.75
N ASP A 52 -9.21 0.29 -10.51
CA ASP A 52 -8.15 0.13 -11.52
C ASP A 52 -7.77 -1.35 -11.75
N ASP A 53 -8.65 -2.27 -11.34
CA ASP A 53 -8.50 -3.72 -11.42
C ASP A 53 -7.22 -4.24 -10.74
N ILE A 54 -6.57 -3.52 -9.82
CA ILE A 54 -5.38 -3.99 -9.11
C ILE A 54 -5.77 -5.14 -8.17
N CYS A 55 -5.21 -6.33 -8.42
CA CYS A 55 -5.62 -7.54 -7.71
C CYS A 55 -4.99 -7.59 -6.32
N GLY A 56 -5.83 -7.61 -5.29
CA GLY A 56 -5.52 -8.06 -3.93
C GLY A 56 -4.27 -7.48 -3.28
N CYS A 57 -4.46 -6.63 -2.28
CA CYS A 57 -3.39 -6.18 -1.41
C CYS A 57 -3.42 -6.87 -0.04
N THR A 58 -2.26 -6.96 0.58
CA THR A 58 -2.10 -7.31 1.99
C THR A 58 -1.65 -6.06 2.74
N ILE A 59 -2.33 -5.73 3.83
CA ILE A 59 -2.02 -4.56 4.66
C ILE A 59 -1.44 -5.04 5.99
N LEU A 60 -0.25 -4.56 6.34
CA LEU A 60 0.40 -4.80 7.62
C LEU A 60 0.43 -3.54 8.45
N GLU A 61 0.35 -3.68 9.77
CA GLU A 61 0.69 -2.59 10.69
C GLU A 61 2.21 -2.48 10.78
N SER A 62 2.74 -1.26 10.70
CA SER A 62 4.17 -1.00 10.75
C SER A 62 4.49 0.25 11.58
N THR A 63 5.73 0.32 12.05
CA THR A 63 6.24 1.47 12.81
C THR A 63 7.53 1.94 12.15
N GLY A 64 7.65 3.26 11.94
CA GLY A 64 8.87 3.85 11.41
C GLY A 64 9.95 3.99 12.49
N MET A 65 11.22 4.02 12.07
CA MET A 65 12.37 4.18 12.97
C MET A 65 12.24 5.37 13.91
N ALA A 66 11.78 6.52 13.40
CA ALA A 66 11.66 7.72 14.21
C ALA A 66 10.63 7.59 15.35
N GLN A 67 9.53 6.87 15.09
CA GLN A 67 8.48 6.62 16.07
C GLN A 67 8.94 5.60 17.13
N GLU A 68 9.71 4.60 16.72
CA GLU A 68 10.27 3.60 17.63
C GLU A 68 11.31 4.21 18.58
N LEU A 69 12.23 5.02 18.04
CA LEU A 69 13.26 5.69 18.83
C LEU A 69 12.65 6.66 19.86
N TRP A 70 11.59 7.38 19.49
CA TRP A 70 10.84 8.23 20.42
C TRP A 70 10.20 7.46 21.57
N GLY A 71 9.62 6.28 21.29
CA GLY A 71 8.95 5.46 22.30
C GLY A 71 9.89 4.77 23.30
N SER A 72 11.15 4.57 22.89
CA SER A 72 12.15 3.80 23.65
C SER A 72 12.97 4.61 24.68
N GLY A 73 12.78 5.93 24.75
CA GLY A 73 13.42 6.78 25.75
C GLY A 73 14.93 6.98 25.55
N HIS A 74 15.45 6.74 24.34
CA HIS A 74 16.79 7.18 23.98
C HIS A 74 16.87 8.70 24.12
N GLU A 75 17.86 9.18 24.87
CA GLU A 75 18.04 10.61 25.12
C GLU A 75 18.11 11.37 23.80
N GLU A 76 17.15 12.27 23.60
CA GLU A 76 16.86 13.00 22.35
C GLU A 76 18.05 13.80 21.78
N GLU A 77 19.13 13.93 22.55
CA GLU A 77 20.33 14.69 22.22
C GLU A 77 21.26 13.96 21.22
N GLU A 78 21.20 12.64 21.08
CA GLU A 78 22.15 11.91 20.21
C GLU A 78 21.75 11.87 18.72
N ILE A 79 20.48 12.08 18.36
CA ILE A 79 20.01 11.88 16.98
C ILE A 79 19.52 13.20 16.37
N SER A 80 20.48 13.99 15.89
CA SER A 80 20.30 15.31 15.27
C SER A 80 19.22 15.36 14.16
N PHE A 81 18.99 14.24 13.44
CA PHE A 81 17.96 14.13 12.41
C PHE A 81 16.52 14.08 12.97
N LEU A 82 16.30 13.51 14.17
CA LEU A 82 14.96 13.40 14.77
C LEU A 82 14.42 14.75 15.24
N ARG A 83 15.29 15.71 15.53
CA ARG A 83 14.90 17.06 15.97
C ARG A 83 14.04 17.79 14.94
N GLY A 84 14.32 17.61 13.65
CA GLY A 84 13.50 18.19 12.56
C GLY A 84 12.20 17.43 12.31
N LEU A 85 12.13 16.16 12.73
CA LEU A 85 10.96 15.31 12.55
C LEU A 85 9.98 15.38 13.74
N ARG A 86 10.40 16.01 14.85
CA ARG A 86 9.61 16.17 16.08
C ARG A 86 8.22 16.76 15.84
N SER A 87 8.12 17.87 15.10
CA SER A 87 6.82 18.53 14.83
C SER A 87 5.85 17.64 14.05
N PHE A 88 6.36 16.67 13.28
CA PHE A 88 5.56 15.71 12.53
C PHE A 88 5.12 14.51 13.38
N ILE A 89 5.89 14.16 14.41
CA ILE A 89 5.62 13.03 15.32
C ILE A 89 4.67 13.47 16.45
N ASP A 90 4.90 14.63 17.06
CA ASP A 90 4.07 15.16 18.16
C ASP A 90 2.62 15.49 17.72
N GLY A 91 2.42 15.84 16.45
CA GLY A 91 1.12 16.21 15.88
C GLY A 91 0.26 15.03 15.38
N LYS A 92 0.86 13.86 15.15
CA LYS A 92 0.14 12.66 14.69
C LYS A 92 -0.17 11.80 15.90
N SER A 93 -1.46 11.72 16.25
CA SER A 93 -1.95 10.70 17.17
C SER A 93 -1.30 9.35 16.85
N ARG A 94 -0.98 8.56 17.87
CA ARG A 94 -0.41 7.18 17.92
C ARG A 94 -0.81 6.14 16.85
N GLN A 95 -1.55 6.48 15.80
CA GLN A 95 -1.76 5.64 14.63
C GLN A 95 -0.41 5.32 13.99
N GLY A 96 0.00 4.06 14.12
CA GLY A 96 1.15 3.52 13.42
C GLY A 96 0.94 3.52 11.91
N ASN A 97 2.04 3.38 11.19
CA ASN A 97 2.05 3.30 9.74
C ASN A 97 1.33 2.03 9.26
N LYS A 98 0.93 2.04 7.98
CA LYS A 98 0.38 0.87 7.30
C LYS A 98 1.25 0.55 6.09
N THR A 99 1.73 -0.69 6.02
CA THR A 99 2.49 -1.17 4.87
C THR A 99 1.60 -2.03 3.98
N ILE A 100 1.45 -1.63 2.73
CA ILE A 100 0.63 -2.29 1.72
C ILE A 100 1.56 -3.08 0.80
N PHE A 101 1.29 -4.37 0.67
CA PHE A 101 1.93 -5.27 -0.28
C PHE A 101 0.94 -5.63 -1.37
N THR A 102 1.34 -5.48 -2.63
CA THR A 102 0.56 -5.98 -3.75
C THR A 102 1.49 -6.54 -4.82
N VAL A 103 1.06 -7.61 -5.47
CA VAL A 103 1.80 -8.18 -6.58
C VAL A 103 1.20 -7.67 -7.87
N LEU A 104 2.06 -7.10 -8.70
CA LEU A 104 1.70 -6.47 -9.95
C LEU A 104 2.47 -7.11 -11.09
N ARG A 105 1.86 -7.11 -12.27
CA ARG A 105 2.62 -7.23 -13.50
C ARG A 105 3.36 -5.92 -13.76
N ASP A 106 4.47 -6.01 -14.47
CA ASP A 106 5.28 -4.85 -14.84
C ASP A 106 4.47 -3.76 -15.57
N ASP A 107 3.52 -4.17 -16.42
CA ASP A 107 2.64 -3.26 -17.19
C ASP A 107 1.61 -2.51 -16.34
N GLN A 108 1.40 -2.92 -15.08
CA GLN A 108 0.47 -2.27 -14.17
C GLN A 108 1.14 -1.24 -13.25
N MET A 109 2.46 -1.10 -13.30
CA MET A 109 3.20 -0.23 -12.37
C MET A 109 2.78 1.23 -12.52
N ASP A 110 2.69 1.74 -13.75
CA ASP A 110 2.27 3.13 -14.02
C ASP A 110 0.83 3.39 -13.59
N THR A 111 -0.03 2.37 -13.64
CA THR A 111 -1.42 2.48 -13.18
C THR A 111 -1.48 2.61 -11.66
N VAL A 112 -0.70 1.81 -10.94
CA VAL A 112 -0.61 1.89 -9.48
C VAL A 112 -0.02 3.20 -9.02
N ILE A 113 1.05 3.68 -9.66
CA ILE A 113 1.68 4.97 -9.30
C ILE A 113 0.66 6.10 -9.43
N LYS A 114 -0.07 6.17 -10.56
CA LYS A 114 -1.12 7.17 -10.76
C LYS A 114 -2.27 7.05 -9.75
N ALA A 115 -2.69 5.83 -9.45
CA ALA A 115 -3.73 5.59 -8.44
C ALA A 115 -3.32 6.12 -7.06
N VAL A 116 -2.04 5.92 -6.69
CA VAL A 116 -1.49 6.46 -5.45
C VAL A 116 -1.44 7.98 -5.50
N GLU A 117 -0.88 8.57 -6.56
CA GLU A 117 -0.77 10.03 -6.71
C GLU A 117 -2.14 10.73 -6.69
N ASP A 118 -3.16 10.13 -7.32
CA ASP A 118 -4.52 10.68 -7.37
C ASP A 118 -5.18 10.73 -5.97
N VAL A 119 -4.92 9.75 -5.11
CA VAL A 119 -5.56 9.62 -3.79
C VAL A 119 -4.74 10.30 -2.71
N VAL A 120 -3.43 10.10 -2.76
CA VAL A 120 -2.49 10.46 -1.70
C VAL A 120 -1.89 11.84 -1.94
N GLY A 121 -1.90 12.32 -3.19
CA GLY A 121 -1.25 13.56 -3.60
C GLY A 121 0.25 13.37 -3.87
N ASP A 122 0.99 14.48 -3.84
CA ASP A 122 2.43 14.47 -4.10
C ASP A 122 3.19 13.76 -2.96
N LEU A 123 3.68 12.55 -3.25
CA LEU A 123 4.49 11.76 -2.32
C LEU A 123 5.85 12.42 -2.03
N LEU A 124 6.32 13.31 -2.90
CA LEU A 124 7.57 14.07 -2.75
C LEU A 124 7.34 15.44 -2.09
N GLY A 125 6.09 15.76 -1.74
CA GLY A 125 5.73 16.99 -1.04
C GLY A 125 6.13 16.98 0.45
N GLU A 126 5.99 18.13 1.10
CA GLU A 126 6.42 18.37 2.49
C GLU A 126 5.65 17.53 3.54
N ASP A 127 4.57 16.88 3.14
CA ASP A 127 3.60 16.22 4.01
C ASP A 127 3.97 14.81 4.48
N ASN A 128 5.15 14.29 4.09
CA ASN A 128 5.71 12.99 4.51
C ASN A 128 4.66 11.87 4.45
N ILE A 129 4.07 11.68 3.27
CA ILE A 129 2.87 10.87 3.12
C ILE A 129 3.19 9.37 3.08
N GLY A 130 4.42 9.02 2.70
CA GLY A 130 4.88 7.64 2.71
C GLY A 130 6.06 7.41 1.78
N ILE A 131 6.43 6.14 1.61
CA ILE A 131 7.34 5.71 0.53
C ILE A 131 6.69 4.58 -0.25
N MET A 132 6.98 4.49 -1.55
CA MET A 132 6.64 3.31 -2.35
C MET A 132 7.85 2.83 -3.13
N PHE A 133 7.97 1.52 -3.26
CA PHE A 133 9.04 0.89 -4.02
C PHE A 133 8.57 -0.44 -4.58
N SER A 134 9.33 -0.98 -5.53
CA SER A 134 9.04 -2.30 -6.08
C SER A 134 10.27 -3.20 -6.10
N VAL A 135 10.04 -4.50 -5.98
CA VAL A 135 11.06 -5.55 -6.02
C VAL A 135 10.66 -6.55 -7.12
N PRO A 136 11.56 -6.92 -8.05
CA PRO A 136 11.27 -7.97 -9.02
C PRO A 136 11.05 -9.31 -8.30
N ILE A 137 10.07 -10.10 -8.75
CA ILE A 137 9.77 -11.41 -8.19
C ILE A 137 9.76 -12.46 -9.29
N ASP A 138 10.53 -13.53 -9.07
CA ASP A 138 10.75 -14.58 -10.07
C ASP A 138 9.64 -15.64 -10.09
N TYR A 139 8.99 -15.84 -8.95
CA TYR A 139 7.94 -16.84 -8.80
C TYR A 139 6.85 -16.35 -7.86
N VAL A 140 5.61 -16.60 -8.26
CA VAL A 140 4.43 -16.18 -7.53
C VAL A 140 3.34 -17.23 -7.72
N CYS A 141 2.70 -17.65 -6.62
CA CYS A 141 1.61 -18.63 -6.65
C CYS A 141 0.49 -18.23 -5.69
N GLY A 142 -0.74 -18.25 -6.18
CA GLY A 142 -1.92 -17.99 -5.37
C GLY A 142 -3.14 -17.63 -6.22
N LYS A 143 -4.33 -17.80 -5.65
CA LYS A 143 -5.59 -17.60 -6.36
C LYS A 143 -5.82 -16.15 -6.81
N GLY A 144 -5.23 -15.17 -6.10
CA GLY A 144 -5.33 -13.74 -6.43
C GLY A 144 -4.35 -13.26 -7.50
N LEU A 145 -3.43 -14.13 -7.94
CA LEU A 145 -2.30 -13.79 -8.81
C LEU A 145 -2.54 -14.19 -10.27
N LEU A 146 -3.70 -14.80 -10.52
CA LEU A 146 -4.10 -15.22 -11.84
C LEU A 146 -4.79 -14.04 -12.55
N LYS A 147 -4.02 -13.22 -13.28
CA LYS A 147 -4.54 -12.29 -14.28
C LYS A 147 -3.85 -12.39 -15.64
#